data_AF-A0A936BIP9-F1
#
_entry.id   AF-A0A936BIP9-F1
#
_cell.length_a   1.000
_cell.length_b   1.000
_cell.length_c   1.000
_cell.angle_alpha   90.00
_cell.angle_beta   90.00
_cell.angle_gamma   90.00
#
_symmetry.space_group_name_H-M   'P 1'
#
loop_
_entity.id
_entity.type
_entity.pdbx_description
1 polymer ?
#
loop_
_entity_poly.entity_id
_entity_poly.type
_entity_poly.pdbx_seq_one_letter_code
_entity_poly.pdbx_strand_id
1 'polypeptide(L)'
;MAFAVFVGLAFVGAALAGLFLVDGNVEGLPKLFLMLVMATGIALIVVAFGGRGVVKLNSAAFAGATATMFAILAFGNWMLERDQSSKRHSFAAGQISGIDWDRFAPLLKFGDYAPSYLDRTSDEFRFVSFETNMTRAEATLLLSPRDGSETPSIRIPVACFRPYLDGSEEIDWEFDAIRRLILDKRDDRKAIGGEAMADGVAPCRTKINASAAVFSGDPFGLEARAQPLLPLNTAERDKALAELSSDDAEVRRTARDFLASGSPQDVPAFLAYVHAHPVNNYRLKLGVAVALTEMLRRDKGLRDDIAKAMTSADKALLVDFIGQGDRTLRIYATEFLFDLADAEAAGVALQRAAAANDEEALFSWLFSAQDGWARMTADQRAALNPTLAQLRAITRNAPKTAALLDRFK
;
A
#
# COMPACT_ATOMS: atom_id res chain seq x y z
N MET A 1 16.46 -48.30 -39.42
CA MET A 1 15.94 -48.15 -38.05
C MET A 1 17.05 -47.89 -37.03
N ALA A 2 18.13 -48.69 -36.99
CA ALA A 2 19.27 -48.45 -36.08
C ALA A 2 19.86 -47.04 -36.19
N PHE A 3 19.99 -46.48 -37.40
CA PHE A 3 20.47 -45.11 -37.61
C PHE A 3 19.53 -44.05 -37.04
N ALA A 4 18.21 -44.21 -37.17
CA ALA A 4 17.23 -43.26 -36.63
C ALA A 4 17.16 -43.30 -35.09
N VAL A 5 17.30 -44.49 -34.50
CA VAL A 5 17.38 -44.66 -33.03
C VAL A 5 18.68 -44.07 -32.50
N PHE A 6 19.79 -44.24 -33.22
CA PHE A 6 21.09 -43.66 -32.85
C PHE A 6 21.09 -42.14 -32.93
N VAL A 7 20.50 -41.57 -33.98
CA VAL A 7 20.31 -40.11 -34.12
C VAL A 7 19.40 -39.58 -33.02
N GLY A 8 18.32 -40.27 -32.68
CA GLY A 8 17.44 -39.88 -31.57
C GLY A 8 18.16 -39.87 -30.22
N LEU A 9 18.92 -40.91 -29.90
CA LEU A 9 19.72 -40.99 -28.67
C LEU A 9 20.84 -39.94 -28.63
N ALA A 10 21.47 -39.64 -29.76
CA ALA A 10 22.48 -38.59 -29.86
C ALA A 10 21.89 -37.19 -29.61
N PHE A 11 20.69 -36.90 -30.11
CA PHE A 11 19.99 -35.64 -29.82
C PHE A 11 19.57 -35.52 -28.36
N VAL A 12 19.08 -36.60 -27.74
CA VAL A 12 18.75 -36.62 -26.31
C VAL A 12 20.00 -36.45 -25.46
N GLY A 13 21.10 -37.14 -25.81
CA GLY A 13 22.40 -36.99 -25.14
C GLY A 13 22.97 -35.57 -25.24
N ALA A 14 22.88 -34.95 -26.42
CA ALA A 14 23.32 -33.57 -26.63
C ALA A 14 22.46 -32.55 -25.85
N ALA A 15 21.14 -32.77 -25.76
CA ALA A 15 20.24 -31.93 -24.97
C ALA A 15 20.52 -32.04 -23.47
N LEU A 16 20.77 -33.25 -22.97
CA LEU A 16 21.15 -33.49 -21.58
C LEU A 16 22.53 -32.90 -21.25
N ALA A 17 23.51 -33.05 -22.14
CA ALA A 17 24.82 -32.43 -21.98
C ALA A 17 24.75 -30.89 -21.99
N GLY A 18 23.90 -30.30 -22.83
CA GLY A 18 23.62 -28.86 -22.82
C GLY A 18 22.99 -28.38 -21.51
N LEU A 19 22.10 -29.19 -20.91
CA LEU A 19 21.50 -28.92 -19.59
C LEU A 19 22.52 -28.92 -18.44
N PHE A 20 23.56 -29.75 -18.52
CA PHE A 20 24.64 -29.78 -17.53
C PHE A 20 25.71 -28.70 -17.73
N LEU A 21 25.81 -28.11 -18.93
CA LEU A 21 26.79 -27.07 -19.25
C LEU A 21 26.27 -25.64 -19.03
N VAL A 22 24.97 -25.45 -18.81
CA VAL A 22 24.38 -24.15 -18.45
C VAL A 22 24.46 -23.98 -16.93
N ASP A 23 25.67 -23.68 -16.45
CA ASP A 23 25.87 -23.20 -15.08
C ASP A 23 25.28 -21.78 -14.94
N GLY A 24 24.18 -21.66 -14.18
CA GLY A 24 23.89 -20.45 -13.41
C GLY A 24 22.95 -19.38 -13.97
N ASN A 25 22.47 -19.45 -15.22
CA ASN A 25 21.54 -18.43 -15.76
C ASN A 25 20.12 -18.98 -16.01
N VAL A 26 19.20 -18.64 -15.09
CA VAL A 26 17.82 -19.17 -15.01
C VAL A 26 16.92 -18.69 -16.17
N GLU A 27 17.31 -17.65 -16.89
CA GLU A 27 16.50 -17.07 -17.99
C GLU A 27 16.42 -17.97 -19.25
N GLY A 28 17.30 -18.97 -19.39
CA GLY A 28 17.33 -19.87 -20.55
C GLY A 28 16.50 -21.16 -20.41
N LEU A 29 16.11 -21.53 -19.19
CA LEU A 29 15.48 -22.83 -18.89
C LEU A 29 14.13 -23.09 -19.61
N PRO A 30 13.22 -22.11 -19.76
CA PRO A 30 11.93 -22.34 -20.41
C PRO A 30 12.07 -22.73 -21.88
N LYS A 31 13.08 -22.19 -22.58
CA LYS A 31 13.34 -22.49 -23.99
C LYS A 31 13.91 -23.90 -24.19
N LEU A 32 14.79 -24.35 -23.28
CA LEU A 32 15.33 -25.71 -23.30
C LEU A 32 14.27 -26.77 -22.97
N PHE A 33 13.38 -26.51 -22.01
CA PHE A 33 12.28 -27.40 -21.70
C PHE A 33 11.30 -27.54 -22.88
N LEU A 34 10.94 -26.42 -23.53
CA LEU A 34 10.09 -26.44 -24.72
C LEU A 34 10.73 -27.24 -25.87
N MET A 35 12.04 -27.09 -26.09
CA MET A 35 12.78 -27.88 -27.07
C MET A 35 12.78 -29.38 -26.73
N LEU A 36 12.94 -29.75 -25.45
CA LEU A 36 12.90 -31.14 -25.00
C LEU A 36 11.52 -31.77 -25.20
N VAL A 37 10.45 -31.06 -24.85
CA VAL A 37 9.06 -31.50 -25.04
C VAL A 37 8.75 -31.64 -26.54
N MET A 38 9.17 -30.68 -27.37
CA MET A 38 9.01 -30.75 -28.83
C MET A 38 9.79 -31.93 -29.43
N ALA A 39 11.04 -32.14 -29.02
CA ALA A 39 11.86 -33.26 -29.50
C ALA A 39 11.26 -34.61 -29.08
N THR A 40 10.75 -34.71 -27.85
CA THR A 40 10.09 -35.92 -27.34
C THR A 40 8.76 -36.18 -28.04
N GLY A 41 7.96 -35.14 -28.29
CA GLY A 41 6.72 -35.21 -29.05
C GLY A 41 6.95 -35.66 -30.50
N ILE A 42 7.97 -35.12 -31.17
CA ILE A 42 8.36 -35.54 -32.52
C ILE A 42 8.84 -36.99 -32.53
N ALA A 43 9.64 -37.40 -31.54
CA ALA A 43 10.09 -38.79 -31.42
C ALA A 43 8.92 -39.77 -31.22
N LEU A 44 7.92 -39.40 -30.39
CA LEU A 44 6.70 -40.18 -30.19
C LEU A 44 5.86 -40.28 -31.47
N ILE A 45 5.71 -39.19 -32.23
CA ILE A 45 5.02 -39.20 -33.52
C ILE A 45 5.76 -40.11 -34.51
N VAL A 46 7.09 -40.05 -34.59
CA VAL A 46 7.88 -40.90 -35.49
C VAL A 46 7.76 -42.38 -35.10
N VAL A 47 7.71 -42.71 -33.80
CA VAL A 47 7.49 -44.09 -33.33
C VAL A 47 6.05 -44.56 -33.61
N ALA A 48 5.05 -43.72 -33.35
CA ALA A 48 3.64 -44.06 -33.53
C ALA A 48 3.24 -44.21 -35.00
N PHE A 49 3.77 -43.36 -35.89
CA PHE A 49 3.42 -43.36 -37.31
C PHE A 49 4.44 -44.13 -38.18
N GLY A 50 5.68 -44.32 -37.73
CA GLY A 50 6.69 -45.12 -38.40
C GLY A 50 6.50 -46.64 -38.27
N GLY A 51 5.57 -47.08 -37.42
CA GLY A 51 5.32 -48.50 -37.10
C GLY A 51 4.59 -49.33 -38.17
N ARG A 52 4.26 -48.78 -39.34
CA ARG A 52 3.64 -49.58 -40.43
C ARG A 52 4.63 -50.38 -41.29
N GLY A 53 5.94 -50.25 -41.03
CA GLY A 53 6.95 -51.18 -41.57
C GLY A 53 7.17 -52.33 -40.59
N VAL A 54 6.86 -53.56 -41.01
CA VAL A 54 7.02 -54.81 -40.26
C VAL A 54 8.49 -54.99 -39.83
N VAL A 55 8.82 -54.49 -38.64
CA VAL A 55 10.09 -54.78 -37.97
C VAL A 55 9.73 -55.22 -36.56
N LYS A 56 10.18 -56.42 -36.18
CA LYS A 56 10.15 -56.90 -34.80
C LYS A 56 10.90 -55.89 -33.93
N LEU A 57 10.19 -54.92 -33.36
CA LEU A 57 10.76 -54.00 -32.39
C LEU A 57 11.14 -54.83 -31.17
N ASN A 58 12.45 -54.95 -30.93
CA ASN A 58 12.97 -55.54 -29.71
C ASN A 58 12.36 -54.81 -28.50
N SER A 59 11.86 -55.57 -27.53
CA SER A 59 11.26 -55.08 -26.27
C SER A 59 12.12 -54.02 -25.56
N ALA A 60 13.44 -54.04 -25.79
CA ALA A 60 14.39 -53.04 -25.34
C ALA A 60 14.12 -51.61 -25.85
N ALA A 61 13.63 -51.43 -27.08
CA ALA A 61 13.30 -50.12 -27.62
C ALA A 61 12.04 -49.53 -26.96
N PHE A 62 11.06 -50.38 -26.65
CA PHE A 62 9.86 -49.98 -25.92
C PHE A 62 10.19 -49.63 -24.46
N ALA A 63 11.04 -50.44 -23.81
CA ALA A 63 11.55 -50.18 -22.46
C ALA A 63 12.37 -48.88 -22.37
N GLY A 64 13.16 -48.57 -23.40
CA GLY A 64 13.91 -47.32 -23.49
C GLY A 64 12.97 -46.11 -23.59
N ALA A 65 11.97 -46.17 -24.46
CA ALA A 65 10.99 -45.09 -24.63
C ALA A 65 10.17 -44.84 -23.36
N THR A 66 9.72 -45.89 -22.66
CA THR A 66 9.01 -45.74 -21.38
C THR A 66 9.92 -45.18 -20.29
N ALA A 67 11.17 -45.65 -20.17
CA ALA A 67 12.12 -45.12 -19.20
C ALA A 67 12.41 -43.62 -19.42
N THR A 68 12.57 -43.18 -20.67
CA THR A 68 12.74 -41.76 -20.99
C THR A 68 11.50 -40.94 -20.64
N MET A 69 10.29 -41.47 -20.89
CA MET A 69 9.04 -40.81 -20.50
C MET A 69 8.92 -40.66 -18.98
N PHE A 70 9.24 -41.71 -18.21
CA PHE A 70 9.25 -41.64 -16.76
C PHE A 70 10.31 -40.67 -16.22
N ALA A 71 11.50 -40.61 -16.84
CA ALA A 71 12.54 -39.65 -16.47
C ALA A 71 12.11 -38.20 -16.73
N ILE A 72 11.46 -37.93 -17.86
CA ILE A 72 10.91 -36.59 -18.18
C ILE A 72 9.78 -36.22 -17.23
N LEU A 73 8.88 -37.16 -16.90
CA LEU A 73 7.79 -36.94 -15.94
C LEU A 73 8.34 -36.72 -14.52
N ALA A 74 9.30 -37.52 -14.08
CA ALA A 74 9.94 -37.36 -12.77
C ALA A 74 10.72 -36.04 -12.67
N PHE A 75 11.44 -35.66 -13.74
CA PHE A 75 12.14 -34.38 -13.81
C PHE A 75 11.16 -33.19 -13.85
N GLY A 76 10.07 -33.31 -14.61
CA GLY A 76 8.99 -32.32 -14.65
C GLY A 76 8.32 -32.15 -13.30
N ASN A 77 8.01 -33.25 -12.60
CA ASN A 77 7.43 -33.22 -11.27
C ASN A 77 8.40 -32.64 -10.23
N TRP A 78 9.68 -33.01 -10.29
CA TRP A 78 10.73 -32.43 -9.45
C TRP A 78 10.94 -30.93 -9.71
N MET A 79 10.85 -30.47 -10.96
CA MET A 79 10.90 -29.04 -11.31
C MET A 79 9.68 -28.29 -10.79
N LEU A 80 8.47 -28.87 -10.90
CA LEU A 80 7.25 -28.29 -10.36
C LEU A 80 7.30 -28.22 -8.82
N GLU A 81 7.82 -29.24 -8.15
CA GLU A 81 8.05 -29.24 -6.70
C GLU A 81 9.13 -28.21 -6.30
N ARG A 82 10.19 -28.03 -7.11
CA ARG A 82 11.25 -27.07 -6.83
C ARG A 82 10.81 -25.62 -7.00
N ASP A 83 10.00 -25.31 -8.02
CA ASP A 83 9.41 -23.98 -8.23
C ASP A 83 8.35 -23.66 -7.15
N GLN A 84 7.61 -24.67 -6.68
CA GLN A 84 6.73 -24.53 -5.52
C GLN A 84 7.49 -24.34 -4.20
N SER A 85 8.71 -24.86 -4.06
CA SER A 85 9.50 -24.72 -2.83
C SER A 85 10.17 -23.35 -2.66
N SER A 86 10.46 -22.63 -3.76
CA SER A 86 11.08 -21.30 -3.68
C SER A 86 10.09 -20.13 -3.77
N LYS A 87 8.83 -20.40 -4.12
CA LYS A 87 7.75 -19.39 -4.17
C LYS A 87 6.46 -19.97 -3.59
N ARG A 88 6.49 -20.41 -2.33
CA ARG A 88 5.24 -20.44 -1.57
C ARG A 88 4.76 -19.00 -1.51
N HIS A 89 3.75 -18.68 -2.31
CA HIS A 89 3.02 -17.43 -2.13
C HIS A 89 2.37 -17.52 -0.76
N SER A 90 3.03 -16.94 0.24
CA SER A 90 2.49 -16.81 1.57
C SER A 90 1.16 -16.06 1.46
N PHE A 91 0.09 -16.70 1.91
CA PHE A 91 -1.27 -16.17 1.87
C PHE A 91 -1.93 -16.32 3.23
N ALA A 92 -2.77 -15.35 3.57
CA ALA A 92 -3.67 -15.39 4.69
C ALA A 92 -5.10 -15.56 4.15
N ALA A 93 -5.78 -16.62 4.57
CA ALA A 93 -7.20 -16.82 4.34
C ALA A 93 -7.98 -16.51 5.61
N GLY A 94 -9.20 -16.01 5.48
CA GLY A 94 -9.97 -15.56 6.61
C GLY A 94 -11.45 -15.33 6.37
N GLN A 95 -12.14 -15.10 7.47
CA GLN A 95 -13.54 -14.73 7.51
C GLN A 95 -13.82 -13.61 8.52
N ILE A 96 -14.80 -12.77 8.20
CA ILE A 96 -15.33 -11.72 9.07
C ILE A 96 -16.83 -11.93 9.21
N SER A 97 -17.26 -12.23 10.43
CA SER A 97 -18.67 -12.43 10.80
C SER A 97 -19.27 -11.16 11.43
N GLY A 98 -20.61 -11.12 11.58
CA GLY A 98 -21.30 -9.97 12.21
C GLY A 98 -21.55 -8.78 11.28
N ILE A 99 -21.30 -8.94 9.99
CA ILE A 99 -21.63 -7.92 8.97
C ILE A 99 -23.09 -8.09 8.57
N ASP A 100 -23.86 -7.01 8.67
CA ASP A 100 -25.23 -6.94 8.15
C ASP A 100 -25.18 -6.82 6.61
N TRP A 101 -25.39 -7.95 5.92
CA TRP A 101 -25.32 -8.07 4.46
C TRP A 101 -26.45 -7.38 3.69
N ASP A 102 -27.59 -7.18 4.36
CA ASP A 102 -28.72 -6.43 3.81
C ASP A 102 -28.40 -4.95 3.77
N ARG A 103 -27.58 -4.48 4.72
CA ARG A 103 -27.17 -3.08 4.83
C ARG A 103 -25.86 -2.77 4.11
N PHE A 104 -24.88 -3.67 4.13
CA PHE A 104 -23.52 -3.40 3.68
C PHE A 104 -23.03 -4.40 2.62
N ALA A 105 -22.20 -3.90 1.70
CA ALA A 105 -21.37 -4.69 0.81
C ALA A 105 -19.89 -4.57 1.27
N PRO A 106 -19.37 -5.58 1.99
CA PRO A 106 -18.00 -5.56 2.49
C PRO A 106 -16.98 -5.75 1.37
N LEU A 107 -15.87 -5.00 1.47
CA LEU A 107 -14.73 -5.11 0.57
C LEU A 107 -13.44 -4.86 1.35
N LEU A 108 -12.61 -5.89 1.48
CA LEU A 108 -11.27 -5.75 2.06
C LEU A 108 -10.28 -5.29 0.98
N LYS A 109 -9.46 -4.30 1.31
CA LYS A 109 -8.43 -3.73 0.42
C LYS A 109 -7.07 -3.64 1.11
N PHE A 110 -6.02 -3.84 0.33
CA PHE A 110 -4.64 -3.57 0.69
C PHE A 110 -4.11 -2.54 -0.31
N GLY A 111 -4.15 -1.25 0.07
CA GLY A 111 -3.94 -0.16 -0.89
C GLY A 111 -4.98 -0.20 -2.01
N ASP A 112 -4.53 -0.31 -3.26
CA ASP A 112 -5.38 -0.33 -4.46
C ASP A 112 -5.88 -1.74 -4.81
N TYR A 113 -5.32 -2.78 -4.19
CA TYR A 113 -5.69 -4.16 -4.44
C TYR A 113 -6.83 -4.60 -3.53
N ALA A 114 -7.86 -5.23 -4.08
CA ALA A 114 -9.01 -5.73 -3.34
C ALA A 114 -9.07 -7.27 -3.38
N PRO A 115 -8.50 -7.98 -2.39
CA PRO A 115 -8.72 -9.41 -2.27
C PRO A 115 -10.14 -9.67 -1.81
N SER A 116 -10.99 -10.22 -2.67
CA SER A 116 -12.28 -10.75 -2.25
C SER A 116 -12.73 -11.91 -3.13
N TYR A 117 -13.16 -12.99 -2.48
CA TYR A 117 -13.97 -14.04 -3.07
C TYR A 117 -15.25 -14.09 -2.25
N LEU A 118 -16.38 -13.74 -2.87
CA LEU A 118 -17.67 -13.61 -2.19
C LEU A 118 -18.47 -14.90 -2.40
N ASP A 119 -18.66 -15.68 -1.33
CA ASP A 119 -19.72 -16.67 -1.28
C ASP A 119 -20.96 -16.02 -0.67
N ARG A 120 -22.05 -15.91 -1.45
CA ARG A 120 -23.29 -15.24 -1.06
C ARG A 120 -24.16 -16.06 -0.09
N THR A 121 -23.73 -17.27 0.27
CA THR A 121 -24.53 -18.22 1.07
C THR A 121 -24.20 -18.22 2.56
N SER A 122 -23.13 -17.55 2.99
CA SER A 122 -22.70 -17.47 4.38
C SER A 122 -22.92 -16.08 4.98
N ASP A 123 -23.34 -16.01 6.24
CA ASP A 123 -23.35 -14.79 7.07
C ASP A 123 -21.94 -14.22 7.37
N GLU A 124 -20.93 -14.69 6.63
CA GLU A 124 -19.51 -14.49 6.85
C GLU A 124 -18.86 -13.95 5.57
N PHE A 125 -18.10 -12.87 5.68
CA PHE A 125 -17.31 -12.33 4.59
C PHE A 125 -15.97 -13.06 4.54
N ARG A 126 -15.79 -13.92 3.52
CA ARG A 126 -14.54 -14.67 3.31
C ARG A 126 -13.57 -13.92 2.41
N PHE A 127 -12.28 -14.04 2.70
CA PHE A 127 -11.23 -13.41 1.93
C PHE A 127 -9.96 -14.26 1.89
N VAL A 128 -9.18 -14.06 0.83
CA VAL A 128 -7.82 -14.61 0.68
C VAL A 128 -6.92 -13.49 0.23
N SER A 129 -5.89 -13.18 1.01
CA SER A 129 -4.91 -12.15 0.69
C SER A 129 -3.50 -12.76 0.60
N PHE A 130 -2.77 -12.40 -0.44
CA PHE A 130 -1.40 -12.83 -0.64
C PHE A 130 -0.45 -11.79 -0.05
N GLU A 131 0.66 -12.22 0.54
CA GLU A 131 1.71 -11.34 1.09
C GLU A 131 2.18 -10.30 0.07
N THR A 132 2.29 -10.70 -1.20
CA THR A 132 2.67 -9.82 -2.32
C THR A 132 1.71 -8.64 -2.51
N ASN A 133 0.46 -8.78 -2.05
CA ASN A 133 -0.55 -7.74 -2.15
C ASN A 133 -0.59 -6.85 -0.90
N MET A 134 0.07 -7.25 0.20
CA MET A 134 0.14 -6.51 1.46
C MET A 134 1.22 -5.42 1.42
N THR A 135 1.15 -4.55 0.40
CA THR A 135 2.15 -3.50 0.15
C THR A 135 2.06 -2.30 1.10
N ARG A 136 1.02 -2.23 1.92
CA ARG A 136 0.76 -1.15 2.88
C ARG A 136 0.89 -1.65 4.32
N ALA A 137 1.07 -0.73 5.26
CA ALA A 137 1.07 -1.06 6.69
C ALA A 137 -0.32 -1.48 7.22
N GLU A 138 -1.38 -1.16 6.48
CA GLU A 138 -2.77 -1.37 6.88
C GLU A 138 -3.61 -1.90 5.71
N ALA A 139 -4.56 -2.78 6.05
CA ALA A 139 -5.69 -3.15 5.23
C ALA A 139 -6.90 -2.28 5.59
N THR A 140 -7.79 -2.03 4.64
CA THR A 140 -9.03 -1.30 4.85
C THR A 140 -10.22 -2.19 4.51
N LEU A 141 -11.09 -2.43 5.47
CA LEU A 141 -12.40 -3.02 5.25
C LEU A 141 -13.40 -1.89 4.97
N LEU A 142 -13.86 -1.80 3.74
CA LEU A 142 -14.90 -0.87 3.32
C LEU A 142 -16.26 -1.56 3.44
N LEU A 143 -17.21 -0.94 4.14
CA LEU A 143 -18.56 -1.45 4.30
C LEU A 143 -19.52 -0.59 3.47
N SER A 144 -19.58 -0.82 2.15
CA SER A 144 -20.34 0.07 1.26
C SER A 144 -21.85 -0.05 1.54
N PRO A 145 -22.54 1.00 2.02
CA PRO A 145 -23.95 0.92 2.35
C PRO A 145 -24.77 0.81 1.07
N ARG A 146 -25.80 -0.06 1.07
CA ARG A 146 -26.66 -0.24 -0.11
C ARG A 146 -27.60 0.93 -0.35
N ASP A 147 -27.86 1.73 0.67
CA ASP A 147 -28.67 2.95 0.63
C ASP A 147 -27.91 4.18 0.10
N GLY A 148 -26.62 4.03 -0.22
CA GLY A 148 -25.77 5.13 -0.69
C GLY A 148 -25.31 6.09 0.40
N SER A 149 -25.49 5.74 1.68
CA SER A 149 -24.95 6.50 2.80
C SER A 149 -23.41 6.43 2.87
N GLU A 150 -22.82 7.21 3.78
CA GLU A 150 -21.36 7.27 3.95
C GLU A 150 -20.77 5.89 4.24
N THR A 151 -19.72 5.52 3.50
CA THR A 151 -19.07 4.21 3.61
C THR A 151 -18.18 4.15 4.84
N PRO A 152 -18.55 3.38 5.88
CA PRO A 152 -17.65 3.15 7.01
C PRO A 152 -16.40 2.42 6.49
N SER A 153 -15.24 2.91 6.90
CA SER A 153 -13.95 2.31 6.56
C SER A 153 -13.24 1.90 7.83
N ILE A 154 -12.91 0.63 7.97
CA ILE A 154 -12.21 0.11 9.14
C ILE A 154 -10.77 -0.21 8.76
N ARG A 155 -9.81 0.32 9.51
CA ARG A 155 -8.39 0.09 9.29
C ARG A 155 -7.90 -1.05 10.17
N ILE A 156 -7.17 -1.98 9.57
CA ILE A 156 -6.63 -3.18 10.21
C ILE A 156 -5.12 -3.24 9.92
N PRO A 157 -4.23 -3.25 10.91
CA PRO A 157 -2.79 -3.36 10.66
C PRO A 157 -2.44 -4.65 9.91
N VAL A 158 -1.56 -4.57 8.91
CA VAL A 158 -1.06 -5.74 8.17
C VAL A 158 -0.30 -6.70 9.09
N ALA A 159 0.27 -6.20 10.19
CA ALA A 159 0.86 -7.04 11.24
C ALA A 159 -0.11 -8.09 11.80
N CYS A 160 -1.43 -7.85 11.74
CA CYS A 160 -2.48 -8.78 12.15
C CYS A 160 -2.68 -9.94 11.18
N PHE A 161 -2.22 -9.83 9.93
CA PHE A 161 -2.31 -10.88 8.92
C PHE A 161 -1.05 -11.77 8.92
N ARG A 162 0.10 -11.23 9.33
CA ARG A 162 1.40 -11.93 9.30
C ARG A 162 1.42 -13.30 10.00
N PRO A 163 0.77 -13.51 11.16
CA PRO A 163 0.75 -14.82 11.81
C PRO A 163 0.07 -15.92 10.99
N TYR A 164 -0.72 -15.54 10.00
CA TYR A 164 -1.56 -16.42 9.17
C TYR A 164 -0.99 -16.64 7.77
N LEU A 165 0.17 -16.06 7.46
CA LEU A 165 0.70 -15.96 6.10
C LEU A 165 1.16 -17.28 5.46
N ASP A 166 1.05 -18.43 6.11
CA ASP A 166 1.44 -19.72 5.52
C ASP A 166 0.26 -20.68 5.34
N GLY A 167 -0.98 -20.15 5.39
CA GLY A 167 -2.21 -20.92 5.25
C GLY A 167 -2.42 -22.01 6.31
N SER A 168 -1.65 -22.00 7.40
CA SER A 168 -1.71 -23.01 8.46
C SER A 168 -2.89 -22.81 9.40
N GLU A 169 -3.40 -21.58 9.51
CA GLU A 169 -4.54 -21.20 10.33
C GLU A 169 -5.35 -20.13 9.59
N GLU A 170 -6.67 -20.26 9.59
CA GLU A 170 -7.57 -19.24 9.02
C GLU A 170 -7.77 -18.08 10.00
N ILE A 171 -7.96 -16.88 9.48
CA ILE A 171 -8.39 -15.69 10.22
C ILE A 171 -9.88 -15.82 10.56
N ASP A 172 -10.27 -15.69 11.84
CA ASP A 172 -11.67 -15.65 12.26
C ASP A 172 -11.93 -14.39 13.09
N TRP A 173 -12.55 -13.40 12.45
CA TRP A 173 -12.81 -12.09 13.00
C TRP A 173 -14.30 -11.78 13.10
N GLU A 174 -14.63 -10.82 13.95
CA GLU A 174 -15.99 -10.35 14.14
C GLU A 174 -16.06 -8.83 14.01
N PHE A 175 -17.02 -8.35 13.22
CA PHE A 175 -17.33 -6.94 13.14
C PHE A 175 -18.36 -6.56 14.21
N ASP A 176 -17.95 -5.74 15.17
CA ASP A 176 -18.85 -5.11 16.13
C ASP A 176 -19.41 -3.83 15.52
N ALA A 177 -20.65 -3.91 15.00
CA ALA A 177 -21.32 -2.78 14.36
C ALA A 177 -21.60 -1.60 15.31
N ILE A 178 -21.73 -1.85 16.61
CA ILE A 178 -22.03 -0.82 17.61
C ILE A 178 -20.76 -0.01 17.88
N ARG A 179 -19.64 -0.69 18.12
CA ARG A 179 -18.35 -0.06 18.44
C ARG A 179 -17.54 0.30 17.20
N ARG A 180 -17.93 -0.19 16.03
CA ARG A 180 -17.22 -0.07 14.74
C ARG A 180 -15.78 -0.60 14.82
N LEU A 181 -15.64 -1.77 15.45
CA LEU A 181 -14.36 -2.45 15.68
C LEU A 181 -14.35 -3.82 15.01
N ILE A 182 -13.15 -4.29 14.68
CA ILE A 182 -12.89 -5.70 14.33
C ILE A 182 -12.27 -6.38 15.54
N LEU A 183 -12.87 -7.49 15.96
CA LEU A 183 -12.45 -8.27 17.12
C LEU A 183 -11.86 -9.60 16.64
N ASP A 184 -10.71 -10.01 17.20
CA ASP A 184 -10.15 -11.34 16.97
C ASP A 184 -10.86 -12.35 17.90
N LYS A 185 -11.62 -13.29 17.33
CA LYS A 185 -12.38 -14.26 18.12
C LYS A 185 -11.50 -15.24 18.90
N ARG A 186 -10.23 -15.38 18.55
CA ARG A 186 -9.30 -16.28 19.26
C ARG A 186 -8.68 -15.65 20.50
N ASP A 187 -8.52 -14.33 20.52
CA ASP A 187 -7.82 -13.58 21.57
C ASP A 187 -8.82 -12.79 22.42
N ASP A 188 -9.76 -13.48 23.07
CA ASP A 188 -10.78 -12.90 23.97
C ASP A 188 -11.55 -11.70 23.36
N ARG A 189 -11.81 -11.74 22.04
CA ARG A 189 -12.46 -10.66 21.27
C ARG A 189 -11.74 -9.31 21.40
N LYS A 190 -10.41 -9.35 21.43
CA LYS A 190 -9.54 -8.17 21.43
C LYS A 190 -9.71 -7.38 20.12
N ALA A 191 -9.79 -6.05 20.25
CA ALA A 191 -9.90 -5.16 19.11
C ALA A 191 -8.59 -5.07 18.32
N ILE A 192 -8.67 -5.38 17.03
CA ILE A 192 -7.54 -5.41 16.09
C ILE A 192 -7.69 -4.41 14.92
N GLY A 193 -8.82 -3.70 14.84
CA GLY A 193 -9.05 -2.64 13.85
C GLY A 193 -10.26 -1.77 14.19
N GLY A 194 -10.29 -0.54 13.67
CA GLY A 194 -11.34 0.48 13.93
C GLY A 194 -11.41 1.58 12.86
N GLU A 195 -12.47 2.40 12.91
CA GLU A 195 -12.75 3.49 11.95
C GLU A 195 -11.80 4.71 12.10
N ALA A 196 -11.37 4.95 13.33
CA ALA A 196 -10.08 5.55 13.65
C ALA A 196 -9.27 4.45 14.36
N MET A 197 -7.94 4.48 14.33
CA MET A 197 -7.16 3.75 15.35
C MET A 197 -7.48 4.40 16.70
N ALA A 198 -8.66 4.09 17.23
CA ALA A 198 -9.15 4.62 18.49
C ALA A 198 -8.28 4.06 19.62
N ASP A 199 -8.17 4.82 20.70
CA ASP A 199 -7.59 4.36 21.96
C ASP A 199 -8.21 3.00 22.32
N GLY A 200 -7.41 1.92 22.27
CA GLY A 200 -7.87 0.56 22.55
C GLY A 200 -7.59 -0.48 21.46
N VAL A 201 -7.12 -0.11 20.27
CA VAL A 201 -6.59 -1.08 19.29
C VAL A 201 -5.22 -1.57 19.77
N ALA A 202 -5.16 -2.82 20.20
CA ALA A 202 -3.94 -3.37 20.78
C ALA A 202 -3.09 -4.08 19.71
N PRO A 203 -1.75 -4.08 19.85
CA PRO A 203 -0.86 -4.64 18.84
C PRO A 203 -1.16 -6.14 18.64
N CYS A 204 -1.24 -6.53 17.37
CA CYS A 204 -1.44 -7.92 16.97
C CYS A 204 -0.19 -8.75 17.32
N ARG A 205 -0.41 -9.99 17.77
CA ARG A 205 0.69 -10.91 18.11
C ARG A 205 1.58 -11.11 16.89
N THR A 206 2.85 -10.73 16.98
CA THR A 206 3.87 -11.22 16.07
C THR A 206 4.34 -12.57 16.60
N LYS A 207 4.24 -13.64 15.78
CA LYS A 207 5.00 -14.88 16.03
C LYS A 207 6.48 -14.54 15.82
N ILE A 208 7.12 -13.90 16.79
CA ILE A 208 8.57 -13.70 16.78
C ILE A 208 9.16 -15.06 17.14
N ASN A 209 9.73 -15.74 16.14
CA ASN A 209 10.67 -16.82 16.40
C ASN A 209 11.80 -16.21 17.24
N ALA A 210 11.84 -16.59 18.51
CA ALA A 210 12.80 -16.10 19.48
C ALA A 210 14.21 -16.57 19.12
N SER A 211 14.93 -15.76 18.34
CA SER A 211 16.38 -15.72 18.40
C SER A 211 16.76 -14.84 19.58
N ALA A 212 17.36 -15.45 20.61
CA ALA A 212 17.71 -14.81 21.87
C ALA A 212 18.53 -13.52 21.67
N ALA A 213 17.90 -12.37 21.92
CA ALA A 213 18.59 -11.18 22.35
C ALA A 213 18.25 -10.97 23.83
N VAL A 214 19.30 -11.05 24.65
CA VAL A 214 19.28 -10.92 26.10
C VAL A 214 18.57 -9.63 26.50
N PHE A 215 17.41 -9.77 27.11
CA PHE A 215 16.64 -8.68 27.71
C PHE A 215 17.13 -8.51 29.15
N SER A 216 18.02 -7.54 29.40
CA SER A 216 18.28 -7.05 30.77
C SER A 216 17.39 -5.82 30.99
N GLY A 217 16.52 -5.94 31.99
CA GLY A 217 15.33 -5.13 32.20
C GLY A 217 15.50 -3.60 32.29
N ASP A 218 14.50 -2.92 31.73
CA ASP A 218 13.89 -1.72 32.31
C ASP A 218 12.42 -1.62 31.78
N PRO A 219 11.36 -1.48 32.61
CA PRO A 219 9.97 -1.59 32.15
C PRO A 219 9.32 -0.29 31.64
N PHE A 220 10.06 0.81 31.45
CA PHE A 220 9.46 2.12 31.07
C PHE A 220 10.19 2.91 29.97
N GLY A 221 11.00 2.29 29.13
CA GLY A 221 11.74 2.99 28.07
C GLY A 221 11.52 2.39 26.67
N LEU A 222 10.40 2.69 26.02
CA LEU A 222 10.32 2.60 24.55
C LEU A 222 10.51 4.00 23.95
N GLU A 223 11.71 4.55 24.15
CA GLU A 223 12.28 5.40 23.12
C GLU A 223 12.64 4.45 21.97
N ALA A 224 11.73 4.29 21.02
CA ALA A 224 12.15 3.98 19.67
C ALA A 224 13.12 5.09 19.30
N ARG A 225 14.42 4.82 19.37
CA ARG A 225 15.43 5.72 18.82
C ARG A 225 15.17 5.76 17.31
N ALA A 226 14.33 6.71 16.90
CA ALA A 226 14.23 7.16 15.54
C ALA A 226 15.67 7.44 15.11
N GLN A 227 16.16 6.69 14.11
CA GLN A 227 17.37 7.13 13.44
C GLN A 227 17.10 8.56 12.98
N PRO A 228 17.99 9.52 13.28
CA PRO A 228 17.75 10.91 12.89
C PRO A 228 17.57 10.93 11.38
N LEU A 229 16.43 11.45 10.92
CA LEU A 229 16.20 11.67 9.50
C LEU A 229 17.28 12.63 9.01
N LEU A 230 18.21 12.11 8.22
CA LEU A 230 19.25 12.92 7.61
C LEU A 230 18.64 13.73 6.46
N PRO A 231 19.12 14.96 6.24
CA PRO A 231 18.76 15.73 5.06
C PRO A 231 19.04 14.94 3.78
N LEU A 232 18.18 15.12 2.78
CA LEU A 232 18.37 14.47 1.48
C LEU A 232 19.63 15.01 0.79
N ASN A 233 20.26 14.18 -0.03
CA ASN A 233 21.31 14.66 -0.91
C ASN A 233 20.75 15.75 -1.84
N THR A 234 21.40 16.93 -1.87
CA THR A 234 20.93 18.08 -2.66
C THR A 234 20.68 17.74 -4.13
N ALA A 235 21.59 17.01 -4.78
CA ALA A 235 21.44 16.70 -6.21
C ALA A 235 20.28 15.72 -6.47
N GLU A 236 20.10 14.73 -5.61
CA GLU A 236 18.99 13.76 -5.72
C GLU A 236 17.65 14.41 -5.40
N ARG A 237 17.61 15.29 -4.40
CA ARG A 237 16.44 16.09 -4.04
C ARG A 237 16.01 16.99 -5.20
N ASP A 238 16.95 17.75 -5.77
CA ASP A 238 16.65 18.68 -6.85
C ASP A 238 16.21 17.94 -8.12
N LYS A 239 16.80 16.76 -8.37
CA LYS A 239 16.33 15.83 -9.42
C LYS A 239 14.90 15.37 -9.17
N ALA A 240 14.59 14.89 -7.96
CA ALA A 240 13.25 14.42 -7.61
C ALA A 240 12.21 15.55 -7.73
N LEU A 241 12.54 16.77 -7.32
CA LEU A 241 11.68 17.95 -7.48
C LEU A 241 11.38 18.25 -8.96
N ALA A 242 12.37 18.13 -9.84
CA ALA A 242 12.14 18.25 -11.28
C ALA A 242 11.27 17.11 -11.83
N GLU A 243 11.50 15.88 -11.36
CA GLU A 243 10.77 14.67 -11.78
C GLU A 243 9.29 14.66 -11.37
N LEU A 244 8.88 15.46 -10.38
CA LEU A 244 7.47 15.66 -10.05
C LEU A 244 6.62 16.17 -11.23
N SER A 245 7.26 16.82 -12.21
CA SER A 245 6.59 17.35 -13.40
C SER A 245 6.57 16.37 -14.59
N SER A 246 7.26 15.23 -14.48
CA SER A 246 7.38 14.23 -15.54
C SER A 246 6.01 13.79 -16.09
N ASP A 247 5.94 13.42 -17.37
CA ASP A 247 4.75 12.81 -17.95
C ASP A 247 4.55 11.37 -17.48
N ASP A 248 5.62 10.69 -17.08
CA ASP A 248 5.59 9.33 -16.55
C ASP A 248 5.09 9.31 -15.09
N ALA A 249 4.02 8.54 -14.85
CA ALA A 249 3.41 8.42 -13.53
C ALA A 249 4.29 7.66 -12.51
N GLU A 250 5.09 6.70 -12.97
CA GLU A 250 6.01 5.94 -12.12
C GLU A 250 7.13 6.85 -11.62
N VAL A 251 7.73 7.63 -12.53
CA VAL A 251 8.76 8.62 -12.19
C VAL A 251 8.24 9.62 -11.15
N ARG A 252 7.02 10.16 -11.34
CA ARG A 252 6.40 11.07 -10.36
C ARG A 252 6.14 10.39 -9.01
N ARG A 253 5.77 9.10 -9.00
CA ARG A 253 5.53 8.36 -7.75
C ARG A 253 6.83 8.15 -6.99
N THR A 254 7.87 7.66 -7.65
CA THR A 254 9.20 7.48 -7.07
C THR A 254 9.76 8.79 -6.53
N ALA A 255 9.61 9.89 -7.26
CA ALA A 255 10.02 11.21 -6.80
C ALA A 255 9.28 11.66 -5.52
N ARG A 256 7.96 11.44 -5.43
CA ARG A 256 7.17 11.74 -4.22
C ARG A 256 7.62 10.90 -3.03
N ASP A 257 7.78 9.59 -3.23
CA ASP A 257 8.18 8.67 -2.16
C ASP A 257 9.59 9.01 -1.65
N PHE A 258 10.50 9.40 -2.55
CA PHE A 258 11.84 9.89 -2.20
C PHE A 258 11.77 11.20 -1.40
N LEU A 259 11.03 12.21 -1.86
CA LEU A 259 10.88 13.49 -1.16
C LEU A 259 10.21 13.31 0.21
N ALA A 260 9.23 12.41 0.32
CA ALA A 260 8.56 12.07 1.57
C ALA A 260 9.50 11.40 2.58
N SER A 261 10.60 10.82 2.12
CA SER A 261 11.60 10.21 2.99
C SER A 261 12.48 11.23 3.72
N GLY A 262 12.48 12.49 3.26
CA GLY A 262 13.33 13.57 3.76
C GLY A 262 13.06 14.02 5.20
N SER A 263 13.85 14.99 5.63
CA SER A 263 13.84 15.57 6.97
C SER A 263 13.10 16.92 7.00
N PRO A 264 12.73 17.46 8.18
CA PRO A 264 12.17 18.81 8.29
C PRO A 264 13.03 19.91 7.64
N GLN A 265 14.34 19.72 7.57
CA GLN A 265 15.28 20.68 6.99
C GLN A 265 15.19 20.75 5.45
N ASP A 266 14.59 19.75 4.81
CA ASP A 266 14.40 19.71 3.36
C ASP A 266 13.16 20.49 2.90
N VAL A 267 12.17 20.69 3.80
CA VAL A 267 10.89 21.36 3.49
C VAL A 267 11.07 22.75 2.87
N PRO A 268 11.96 23.63 3.39
CA PRO A 268 12.18 24.94 2.77
C PRO A 268 12.66 24.85 1.32
N ALA A 269 13.47 23.83 0.97
CA ALA A 269 13.92 23.64 -0.40
C ALA A 269 12.77 23.19 -1.32
N PHE A 270 11.85 22.35 -0.82
CA PHE A 270 10.67 21.94 -1.59
C PHE A 270 9.79 23.14 -1.92
N LEU A 271 9.54 23.99 -0.93
CA LEU A 271 8.67 25.16 -1.08
C LEU A 271 9.33 26.28 -1.88
N ALA A 272 10.64 26.50 -1.70
CA ALA A 272 11.41 27.39 -2.56
C ALA A 272 11.36 26.95 -4.03
N TYR A 273 11.42 25.65 -4.31
CA TYR A 273 11.28 25.13 -5.66
C TYR A 273 9.90 25.40 -6.26
N VAL A 274 8.83 25.27 -5.47
CA VAL A 274 7.48 25.64 -5.91
C VAL A 274 7.38 27.15 -6.18
N HIS A 275 7.91 27.98 -5.29
CA HIS A 275 7.95 29.43 -5.46
C HIS A 275 8.69 29.86 -6.73
N ALA A 276 9.79 29.18 -7.06
CA ALA A 276 10.58 29.45 -8.25
C ALA A 276 9.91 28.99 -9.56
N HIS A 277 8.94 28.08 -9.49
CA HIS A 277 8.21 27.55 -10.65
C HIS A 277 6.69 27.84 -10.57
N PRO A 278 6.27 29.12 -10.49
CA PRO A 278 4.89 29.49 -10.21
C PRO A 278 3.93 29.26 -11.39
N VAL A 279 4.44 28.95 -12.59
CA VAL A 279 3.63 28.71 -13.80
C VAL A 279 2.79 27.45 -13.62
N ASN A 280 1.57 27.58 -13.09
CA ASN A 280 0.48 26.60 -13.01
C ASN A 280 0.85 25.10 -13.06
N ASN A 281 1.95 24.72 -12.42
CA ASN A 281 2.48 23.38 -12.49
C ASN A 281 1.77 22.57 -11.41
N TYR A 282 0.56 22.16 -11.75
CA TYR A 282 -0.31 21.38 -10.90
C TYR A 282 0.40 20.12 -10.38
N ARG A 283 1.15 19.42 -11.25
CA ARG A 283 1.85 18.18 -10.89
C ARG A 283 2.92 18.43 -9.83
N LEU A 284 3.66 19.54 -9.95
CA LEU A 284 4.62 19.95 -8.92
C LEU A 284 3.94 20.28 -7.59
N LYS A 285 2.89 21.11 -7.61
CA LYS A 285 2.15 21.50 -6.39
C LYS A 285 1.56 20.28 -5.67
N LEU A 286 0.91 19.39 -6.43
CA LEU A 286 0.38 18.13 -5.91
C LEU A 286 1.49 17.23 -5.38
N GLY A 287 2.58 17.08 -6.12
CA GLY A 287 3.72 16.26 -5.73
C GLY A 287 4.31 16.67 -4.38
N VAL A 288 4.53 17.97 -4.21
CA VAL A 288 5.03 18.53 -2.95
C VAL A 288 4.00 18.38 -1.83
N ALA A 289 2.72 18.68 -2.06
CA ALA A 289 1.68 18.49 -1.05
C ALA A 289 1.57 17.04 -0.57
N VAL A 290 1.65 16.07 -1.49
CA VAL A 290 1.66 14.64 -1.15
C VAL A 290 2.89 14.29 -0.34
N ALA A 291 4.09 14.69 -0.77
CA ALA A 291 5.33 14.38 -0.07
C ALA A 291 5.32 14.91 1.37
N LEU A 292 4.90 16.16 1.56
CA LEU A 292 4.77 16.78 2.88
C LEU A 292 3.73 16.08 3.76
N THR A 293 2.59 15.67 3.19
CA THR A 293 1.57 14.90 3.91
C THR A 293 2.12 13.55 4.36
N GLU A 294 2.82 12.83 3.48
CA GLU A 294 3.41 11.53 3.80
C GLU A 294 4.52 11.64 4.86
N MET A 295 5.30 12.74 4.87
CA MET A 295 6.27 13.02 5.95
C MET A 295 5.59 13.04 7.33
N LEU A 296 4.47 13.76 7.46
CA LEU A 296 3.72 13.85 8.73
C LEU A 296 2.92 12.58 9.05
N ARG A 297 2.45 11.83 8.04
CA ARG A 297 1.81 10.52 8.26
C ARG A 297 2.78 9.52 8.87
N ARG A 298 4.03 9.52 8.42
CA ARG A 298 5.09 8.65 8.94
C ARG A 298 5.47 9.01 10.37
N ASP A 299 5.57 10.30 10.68
CA ASP A 299 5.92 10.78 12.03
C ASP A 299 5.30 12.15 12.33
N LYS A 300 4.26 12.13 13.18
CA LYS A 300 3.57 13.36 13.65
C LYS A 300 4.45 14.20 14.57
N GLY A 301 5.51 13.64 15.13
CA GLY A 301 6.50 14.35 15.95
C GLY A 301 7.27 15.41 15.18
N LEU A 302 7.37 15.30 13.85
CA LEU A 302 8.08 16.25 12.99
C LEU A 302 7.35 17.58 12.81
N ARG A 303 6.07 17.67 13.20
CA ARG A 303 5.21 18.83 12.91
C ARG A 303 5.80 20.17 13.39
N ASP A 304 6.36 20.20 14.60
CA ASP A 304 6.83 21.46 15.21
C ASP A 304 8.15 21.89 14.55
N ASP A 305 8.99 20.95 14.14
CA ASP A 305 10.24 21.21 13.43
C ASP A 305 9.97 21.66 11.99
N ILE A 306 9.01 21.03 11.31
CA ILE A 306 8.56 21.44 9.97
C ILE A 306 7.96 22.85 10.04
N ALA A 307 7.06 23.12 10.99
CA ALA A 307 6.42 24.43 11.15
C ALA A 307 7.42 25.55 11.42
N LYS A 308 8.49 25.28 12.20
CA LYS A 308 9.58 26.23 12.48
C LYS A 308 10.50 26.44 11.29
N ALA A 309 10.71 25.42 10.45
CA ALA A 309 11.56 25.52 9.28
C ALA A 309 10.92 26.37 8.17
N MET A 310 9.59 26.43 8.11
CA MET A 310 8.84 27.18 7.10
C MET A 310 8.76 28.67 7.40
N THR A 311 8.80 29.49 6.34
CA THR A 311 8.50 30.92 6.42
C THR A 311 7.00 31.20 6.43
N SER A 312 6.58 32.42 6.78
CA SER A 312 5.19 32.86 6.65
C SER A 312 4.67 32.75 5.20
N ALA A 313 5.54 33.01 4.22
CA ALA A 313 5.19 32.91 2.80
C ALA A 313 4.94 31.46 2.37
N ASP A 314 5.74 30.53 2.88
CA ASP A 314 5.59 29.09 2.67
C ASP A 314 4.26 28.58 3.22
N LYS A 315 3.90 29.01 4.44
CA LYS A 315 2.61 28.67 5.08
C LYS A 315 1.44 29.20 4.26
N ALA A 316 1.51 30.46 3.83
CA ALA A 316 0.48 31.06 2.99
C ALA A 316 0.34 30.35 1.64
N LEU A 317 1.45 29.95 1.01
CA LEU A 317 1.45 29.18 -0.24
C LEU A 317 0.68 27.86 -0.10
N LEU A 318 0.94 27.11 0.98
CA LEU A 318 0.24 25.84 1.24
C LEU A 318 -1.23 26.04 1.58
N VAL A 319 -1.58 27.11 2.30
CA VAL A 319 -2.99 27.47 2.52
C VAL A 319 -3.67 27.81 1.19
N ASP A 320 -2.98 28.48 0.26
CA ASP A 320 -3.53 28.80 -1.06
C ASP A 320 -3.70 27.55 -1.95
N PHE A 321 -3.06 26.41 -1.64
CA PHE A 321 -3.31 25.14 -2.34
C PHE A 321 -4.72 24.59 -2.08
N ILE A 322 -5.28 24.84 -0.89
CA ILE A 322 -6.65 24.42 -0.54
C ILE A 322 -7.67 25.10 -1.46
N GLY A 323 -7.44 26.37 -1.80
CA GLY A 323 -8.31 27.15 -2.68
C GLY A 323 -8.22 26.79 -4.16
N GLN A 324 -7.34 25.86 -4.55
CA GLN A 324 -7.25 25.41 -5.94
C GLN A 324 -8.48 24.58 -6.33
N GLY A 325 -8.84 24.61 -7.61
CA GLY A 325 -10.02 23.90 -8.13
C GLY A 325 -9.86 22.37 -8.18
N ASP A 326 -8.64 21.86 -8.05
CA ASP A 326 -8.40 20.41 -8.04
C ASP A 326 -8.63 19.80 -6.66
N ARG A 327 -9.55 18.82 -6.61
CA ARG A 327 -9.95 18.15 -5.37
C ARG A 327 -8.80 17.40 -4.70
N THR A 328 -7.91 16.77 -5.46
CA THR A 328 -6.83 15.95 -4.90
C THR A 328 -5.78 16.83 -4.22
N LEU A 329 -5.35 17.91 -4.88
CA LEU A 329 -4.45 18.89 -4.28
C LEU A 329 -5.06 19.50 -3.02
N ARG A 330 -6.35 19.85 -3.06
CA ARG A 330 -7.08 20.38 -1.90
C ARG A 330 -7.02 19.42 -0.72
N ILE A 331 -7.34 18.14 -0.92
CA ILE A 331 -7.34 17.13 0.15
C ILE A 331 -5.96 17.02 0.81
N TYR A 332 -4.90 16.86 0.03
CA TYR A 332 -3.55 16.72 0.59
C TYR A 332 -3.07 18.00 1.30
N ALA A 333 -3.35 19.18 0.74
CA ALA A 333 -3.01 20.43 1.39
C ALA A 333 -3.78 20.61 2.71
N THR A 334 -5.07 20.29 2.73
CA THR A 334 -5.91 20.34 3.93
C THR A 334 -5.41 19.37 4.99
N GLU A 335 -5.09 18.13 4.63
CA GLU A 335 -4.58 17.12 5.56
C GLU A 335 -3.22 17.53 6.14
N PHE A 336 -2.27 17.93 5.29
CA PHE A 336 -0.97 18.40 5.76
C PHE A 336 -1.11 19.56 6.74
N LEU A 337 -1.92 20.58 6.42
CA LEU A 337 -2.09 21.75 7.28
C LEU A 337 -2.82 21.43 8.59
N PHE A 338 -3.79 20.51 8.56
CA PHE A 338 -4.43 19.99 9.75
C PHE A 338 -3.42 19.30 10.66
N ASP A 339 -2.61 18.38 10.11
CA ASP A 339 -1.59 17.63 10.85
C ASP A 339 -0.43 18.52 11.35
N LEU A 340 -0.06 19.52 10.56
CA LEU A 340 0.97 20.49 10.92
C LEU A 340 0.52 21.28 12.16
N ALA A 341 -0.78 21.63 12.21
CA ALA A 341 -1.43 22.29 13.34
C ALA A 341 -0.66 23.54 13.81
N ASP A 342 -0.16 24.31 12.84
CA ASP A 342 0.56 25.56 13.06
C ASP A 342 -0.41 26.73 13.24
N ALA A 343 -0.20 27.52 14.30
CA ALA A 343 -1.08 28.63 14.67
C ALA A 343 -1.13 29.74 13.61
N GLU A 344 0.00 30.03 12.96
CA GLU A 344 0.07 31.07 11.93
C GLU A 344 -0.66 30.62 10.67
N ALA A 345 -0.41 29.39 10.20
CA ALA A 345 -1.10 28.81 9.05
C ALA A 345 -2.63 28.73 9.28
N ALA A 346 -3.07 28.35 10.48
CA ALA A 346 -4.49 28.35 10.84
C ALA A 346 -5.10 29.76 10.79
N GLY A 347 -4.36 30.79 11.21
CA GLY A 347 -4.80 32.19 11.10
C GLY A 347 -5.01 32.62 9.64
N VAL A 348 -4.06 32.26 8.77
CA VAL A 348 -4.17 32.53 7.32
C VAL A 348 -5.35 31.75 6.72
N ALA A 349 -5.53 30.48 7.07
CA ALA A 349 -6.64 29.66 6.59
C ALA A 349 -8.01 30.24 6.97
N LEU A 350 -8.19 30.72 8.21
CA LEU A 350 -9.42 31.39 8.63
C LEU A 350 -9.70 32.67 7.83
N GLN A 351 -8.67 33.45 7.53
CA GLN A 351 -8.80 34.65 6.69
C GLN A 351 -9.19 34.28 5.25
N ARG A 352 -8.61 33.22 4.67
CA ARG A 352 -8.99 32.72 3.34
C ARG A 352 -10.42 32.19 3.32
N ALA A 353 -10.83 31.43 4.33
CA ALA A 353 -12.20 30.95 4.48
C ALA A 353 -13.21 32.10 4.53
N ALA A 354 -12.90 33.20 5.23
CA ALA A 354 -13.80 34.35 5.34
C ALA A 354 -13.98 35.11 4.01
N ALA A 355 -13.01 34.99 3.09
CA ALA A 355 -13.05 35.59 1.75
C ALA A 355 -13.51 34.60 0.65
N ALA A 356 -13.81 33.35 1.01
CA ALA A 356 -14.14 32.30 0.06
C ALA A 356 -15.56 32.46 -0.52
N ASN A 357 -15.70 32.22 -1.81
CA ASN A 357 -16.99 32.10 -2.50
C ASN A 357 -17.36 30.64 -2.85
N ASP A 358 -16.40 29.72 -2.72
CA ASP A 358 -16.58 28.27 -2.92
C ASP A 358 -16.80 27.60 -1.56
N GLU A 359 -17.95 26.94 -1.39
CA GLU A 359 -18.31 26.26 -0.13
C GLU A 359 -17.33 25.12 0.21
N GLU A 360 -16.83 24.39 -0.79
CA GLU A 360 -15.89 23.30 -0.54
C GLU A 360 -14.52 23.83 -0.10
N ALA A 361 -14.02 24.88 -0.76
CA ALA A 361 -12.77 25.52 -0.36
C ALA A 361 -12.89 26.14 1.04
N LEU A 362 -14.03 26.79 1.33
CA LEU A 362 -14.36 27.32 2.64
C LEU A 362 -14.33 26.22 3.70
N PHE A 363 -15.02 25.09 3.47
CA PHE A 363 -15.02 23.95 4.38
C PHE A 363 -13.60 23.43 4.63
N SER A 364 -12.82 23.23 3.57
CA SER A 364 -11.45 22.71 3.67
C SER A 364 -10.51 23.66 4.42
N TRP A 365 -10.62 24.97 4.22
CA TRP A 365 -9.86 25.96 5.00
C TRP A 365 -10.25 25.92 6.47
N LEU A 366 -11.55 25.92 6.79
CA LEU A 366 -12.01 25.79 8.18
C LEU A 366 -11.51 24.51 8.83
N PHE A 367 -11.60 23.38 8.12
CA PHE A 367 -11.14 22.10 8.63
C PHE A 367 -9.63 22.13 8.95
N SER A 368 -8.81 22.63 8.02
CA SER A 368 -7.35 22.74 8.22
C SER A 368 -6.92 23.60 9.41
N ALA A 369 -7.76 24.57 9.82
CA ALA A 369 -7.42 25.52 10.87
C ALA A 369 -7.69 25.01 12.30
N GLN A 370 -8.39 23.88 12.48
CA GLN A 370 -8.90 23.44 13.78
C GLN A 370 -7.79 23.18 14.81
N ASP A 371 -6.80 22.35 14.47
CA ASP A 371 -5.77 21.97 15.43
C ASP A 371 -4.75 23.10 15.65
N GLY A 372 -4.51 23.94 14.63
CA GLY A 372 -3.72 25.16 14.78
C GLY A 372 -4.39 26.21 15.67
N TRP A 373 -5.73 26.32 15.63
CA TRP A 373 -6.49 27.20 16.53
C TRP A 373 -6.30 26.83 18.00
N ALA A 374 -6.25 25.54 18.32
CA ALA A 374 -6.01 25.07 19.68
C ALA A 374 -4.64 25.53 20.24
N ARG A 375 -3.68 25.80 19.36
CA ARG A 375 -2.33 26.28 19.72
C ARG A 375 -2.15 27.78 19.67
N MET A 376 -3.14 28.52 19.19
CA MET A 376 -3.10 29.97 19.20
C MET A 376 -3.11 30.51 20.64
N THR A 377 -2.37 31.59 20.87
CA THR A 377 -2.46 32.36 22.11
C THR A 377 -3.84 33.04 22.22
N ALA A 378 -4.21 33.47 23.43
CA ALA A 378 -5.44 34.22 23.64
C ALA A 378 -5.52 35.48 22.77
N ASP A 379 -4.39 36.20 22.60
CA ASP A 379 -4.30 37.40 21.78
C ASP A 379 -4.50 37.10 20.29
N GLN A 380 -3.90 36.00 19.79
CA GLN A 380 -4.08 35.55 18.41
C GLN A 380 -5.55 35.19 18.13
N ARG A 381 -6.21 34.47 19.05
CA ARG A 381 -7.63 34.15 18.93
C ARG A 381 -8.50 35.40 18.99
N ALA A 382 -8.21 36.33 19.90
CA ALA A 382 -8.94 37.59 20.02
C ALA A 382 -8.84 38.43 18.73
N ALA A 383 -7.67 38.47 18.09
CA ALA A 383 -7.47 39.16 16.83
C ALA A 383 -8.30 38.58 15.67
N LEU A 384 -8.67 37.29 15.74
CA LEU A 384 -9.47 36.59 14.73
C LEU A 384 -10.98 36.60 15.02
N ASN A 385 -11.43 37.17 16.13
CA ASN A 385 -12.86 37.30 16.44
C ASN A 385 -13.70 37.96 15.34
N PRO A 386 -13.25 39.06 14.68
CA PRO A 386 -13.98 39.63 13.56
C PRO A 386 -14.12 38.65 12.39
N THR A 387 -13.06 37.91 12.07
CA THR A 387 -13.04 36.87 11.04
C THR A 387 -14.03 35.75 11.36
N LEU A 388 -14.08 35.28 12.61
CA LEU A 388 -15.05 34.27 13.05
C LEU A 388 -16.50 34.77 12.97
N ALA A 389 -16.75 36.04 13.29
CA ALA A 389 -18.07 36.64 13.14
C ALA A 389 -18.51 36.68 11.68
N GLN A 390 -17.61 37.05 10.76
CA GLN A 390 -17.85 37.01 9.32
C GLN A 390 -18.13 35.58 8.83
N LEU A 391 -17.31 34.61 9.27
CA LEU A 391 -17.50 33.19 8.93
C LEU A 391 -18.87 32.66 9.35
N ARG A 392 -19.34 33.02 10.56
CA ARG A 392 -20.70 32.65 11.02
C ARG A 392 -21.80 33.27 10.17
N ALA A 393 -21.57 34.47 9.62
CA ALA A 393 -22.54 35.12 8.75
C ALA A 393 -22.66 34.41 7.39
N ILE A 394 -21.52 34.05 6.76
CA ILE A 394 -21.51 33.42 5.43
C ILE A 394 -21.90 31.93 5.47
N THR A 395 -21.64 31.22 6.57
CA THR A 395 -21.95 29.78 6.71
C THR A 395 -23.37 29.48 7.20
N ARG A 396 -24.20 30.51 7.40
CA ARG A 396 -25.56 30.35 7.97
C ARG A 396 -26.42 29.31 7.23
N ASN A 397 -26.23 29.17 5.92
CA ASN A 397 -26.99 28.25 5.07
C ASN A 397 -26.25 26.93 4.77
N ALA A 398 -25.06 26.72 5.34
CA ALA A 398 -24.20 25.56 5.12
C ALA A 398 -23.99 24.80 6.44
N PRO A 399 -24.93 23.92 6.85
CA PRO A 399 -24.97 23.38 8.21
C PRO A 399 -23.74 22.53 8.58
N LYS A 400 -23.18 21.77 7.63
CA LYS A 400 -21.95 20.98 7.86
C LYS A 400 -20.74 21.89 8.14
N THR A 401 -20.63 22.97 7.38
CA THR A 401 -19.58 23.97 7.50
C THR A 401 -19.74 24.81 8.77
N ALA A 402 -20.97 25.20 9.11
CA ALA A 402 -21.29 25.90 10.33
C ALA A 402 -20.93 25.09 11.58
N ALA A 403 -21.12 23.76 11.56
CA ALA A 403 -20.74 22.88 12.66
C ALA A 403 -19.23 22.86 12.93
N LEU A 404 -18.38 23.14 11.93
CA LEU A 404 -16.93 23.29 12.17
C LEU A 404 -16.62 24.54 13.00
N LEU A 405 -17.41 25.61 12.88
CA LEU A 405 -17.20 26.87 13.62
C LEU A 405 -17.38 26.70 15.14
N ASP A 406 -18.12 25.67 15.57
CA ASP A 406 -18.27 25.34 16.99
C ASP A 406 -16.97 24.83 17.63
N ARG A 407 -16.00 24.39 16.82
CA ARG A 407 -14.67 23.96 17.30
C ARG A 407 -13.73 25.13 17.60
N PHE A 408 -14.09 26.36 17.22
CA PHE A 408 -13.30 27.58 17.44
C PHE A 408 -13.80 28.40 18.65
N LYS A 409 -14.23 27.70 19.71
CA LYS A 409 -14.71 28.31 20.96
C LYS A 409 -13.59 28.56 21.96
#